data_AF-A0A2H4S8G1-F1
#
_entry.id   AF-A0A2H4S8G1-F1
#
_cell.length_a   1.000
_cell.length_b   1.000
_cell.length_c   1.000
_cell.angle_alpha   90.00
_cell.angle_beta   90.00
_cell.angle_gamma   90.00
#
_symmetry.space_group_name_H-M   'P 1'
#
loop_
_entity.id
_entity.type
_entity.pdbx_description
1 polymer ?
#
loop_
_entity_poly.entity_id
_entity_poly.type
_entity_poly.pdbx_seq_one_letter_code
_entity_poly.pdbx_strand_id
1 'polypeptide(L)'
;MPELRKALSRPAVDASLHHPTVERGQGSWLCPLSSGSAASNETCVQHPARLPPNRPCQSIFSLSVIPHRKMAEYSADDEIATFFKKTTTTRSQCETKARQLTGSNKIEPVAIQGACSYTVYAGDRLEYVVQCRLSSLALKTELSDLATAVYGSFVPTVSLHGELGHGQDQESGKEPLLVYLMTRMPGITQLDFILSHDVAQSSPEFFPSRQNFFADVASFLARSWLTPQNVSSEYRDKLKASYLSDLHALEEGLPERFKPAIQTCLRSLDDIMALPMVLLHKDFGSSNVLVEKDSCHLTGVIDWAEAAIGPFGTNLHSIQSFAGSMHLRNGWTRFPDYEAFEQRFWSTLGTKVGGLSEETVISIKKARILGLLLSHGFTSRLANEAAPTPLKDDDHGRYHTMYLDGYLVNPSTKMDGLSDAHD
;
A
#
# COMPACT_ATOMS: atom_id res chain seq x y z
N MET A 1 4.99 -18.22 8.32
CA MET A 1 5.88 -17.36 7.51
C MET A 1 5.17 -16.74 6.30
N PRO A 2 4.37 -17.48 5.52
CA PRO A 2 3.61 -16.89 4.40
C PRO A 2 2.45 -15.96 4.84
N GLU A 3 1.81 -16.30 5.97
CA GLU A 3 0.70 -15.55 6.56
C GLU A 3 1.01 -14.09 6.91
N LEU A 4 2.23 -13.80 7.38
CA LEU A 4 2.65 -12.43 7.68
C LEU A 4 2.91 -11.61 6.40
N ARG A 5 3.29 -12.29 5.31
CA ARG A 5 3.58 -11.65 4.02
C ARG A 5 2.30 -11.19 3.31
N LYS A 6 1.19 -11.93 3.44
CA LYS A 6 -0.13 -11.54 2.89
C LYS A 6 -0.83 -10.45 3.72
N ALA A 7 -0.50 -10.33 5.02
CA ALA A 7 -0.98 -9.23 5.86
C ALA A 7 -0.23 -7.90 5.62
N LEU A 8 1.00 -7.97 5.08
CA LEU A 8 1.87 -6.81 4.80
C LEU A 8 1.91 -6.42 3.31
N SER A 9 1.60 -7.36 2.41
CA SER A 9 1.34 -7.08 0.99
C SER A 9 -0.14 -6.79 0.86
N ARG A 10 -0.53 -5.66 0.24
CA ARG A 10 -1.93 -5.26 0.08
C ARG A 10 -2.81 -6.47 -0.28
N PRO A 11 -3.80 -6.84 0.55
CA PRO A 11 -4.64 -7.95 0.19
C PRO A 11 -5.60 -7.48 -0.89
N ALA A 12 -5.45 -7.99 -2.12
CA ALA A 12 -6.56 -8.04 -3.05
C ALA A 12 -7.56 -9.05 -2.46
N VAL A 13 -8.57 -8.57 -1.74
CA VAL A 13 -9.63 -9.43 -1.20
C VAL A 13 -10.83 -9.42 -2.14
N ASP A 14 -10.85 -10.46 -2.96
CA ASP A 14 -12.00 -11.22 -3.45
C ASP A 14 -13.41 -10.60 -3.25
N ALA A 15 -13.93 -9.99 -4.31
CA ALA A 15 -15.35 -9.70 -4.45
C ALA A 15 -16.08 -10.95 -4.98
N SER A 16 -16.26 -11.96 -4.14
CA SER A 16 -17.19 -13.06 -4.43
C SER A 16 -18.06 -13.38 -3.22
N LEU A 17 -19.15 -12.62 -3.05
CA LEU A 17 -20.26 -13.05 -2.21
C LEU A 17 -21.24 -13.83 -3.09
N HIS A 18 -21.20 -15.16 -2.96
CA HIS A 18 -22.32 -16.01 -3.38
C HIS A 18 -23.52 -15.71 -2.47
N HIS A 19 -24.57 -15.13 -3.05
CA HIS A 19 -25.89 -15.11 -2.45
C HIS A 19 -26.46 -16.54 -2.40
N PRO A 20 -26.92 -17.04 -1.23
CA PRO A 20 -27.88 -18.12 -1.23
C PRO A 20 -29.24 -17.56 -1.66
N THR A 21 -29.74 -18.08 -2.77
CA THR A 21 -31.14 -17.98 -3.20
C THR A 21 -32.04 -18.49 -2.09
N VAL A 22 -32.86 -17.61 -1.50
CA VAL A 22 -33.99 -18.00 -0.65
C VAL A 22 -35.25 -17.87 -1.50
N GLU A 23 -35.86 -19.02 -1.76
CA GLU A 23 -37.17 -19.13 -2.42
C GLU A 23 -38.27 -18.46 -1.60
N ARG A 24 -39.22 -17.85 -2.33
CA ARG A 24 -40.44 -17.24 -1.79
C ARG A 24 -41.34 -18.29 -1.16
N GLY A 25 -41.89 -17.94 0.01
CA GLY A 25 -43.01 -18.66 0.64
C GLY A 25 -43.79 -17.77 1.61
N GLN A 26 -44.75 -17.03 1.07
CA GLN A 26 -46.03 -16.55 1.65
C GLN A 26 -46.18 -16.32 3.17
N GLY A 27 -46.64 -15.12 3.53
CA GLY A 27 -47.33 -14.90 4.82
C GLY A 27 -47.49 -13.43 5.23
N SER A 28 -48.60 -12.83 4.81
CA SER A 28 -49.25 -11.62 5.36
C SER A 28 -49.18 -11.57 6.91
N TRP A 29 -49.06 -10.44 7.62
CA TRP A 29 -50.11 -9.43 7.84
C TRP A 29 -49.56 -8.15 8.56
N LEU A 30 -50.10 -7.00 8.14
CA LEU A 30 -50.50 -5.80 8.91
C LEU A 30 -49.47 -4.94 9.69
N CYS A 31 -49.23 -3.74 9.12
CA CYS A 31 -49.06 -2.42 9.77
C CYS A 31 -50.18 -2.11 10.82
N PRO A 32 -50.13 -1.03 11.67
CA PRO A 32 -49.42 0.25 11.44
C PRO A 32 -48.87 1.04 12.66
N LEU A 33 -48.04 2.05 12.31
CA LEU A 33 -47.95 3.46 12.78
C LEU A 33 -48.29 3.83 14.25
N SER A 34 -47.43 4.63 14.89
CA SER A 34 -47.64 6.09 15.07
C SER A 34 -46.66 6.76 16.07
N SER A 35 -46.34 8.03 15.80
CA SER A 35 -45.99 9.19 16.66
C SER A 35 -45.67 8.97 18.14
N GLY A 36 -44.73 9.64 18.83
CA GLY A 36 -44.15 10.98 18.67
C GLY A 36 -44.17 11.71 20.04
N SER A 37 -43.08 12.42 20.37
CA SER A 37 -43.00 13.59 21.27
C SER A 37 -42.97 13.48 22.83
N ALA A 38 -41.82 13.95 23.36
CA ALA A 38 -41.59 14.92 24.47
C ALA A 38 -41.67 14.55 25.98
N ALA A 39 -40.49 14.74 26.61
CA ALA A 39 -40.15 15.48 27.84
C ALA A 39 -40.89 15.23 29.19
N SER A 40 -40.11 14.91 30.24
CA SER A 40 -39.97 15.73 31.46
C SER A 40 -39.06 15.06 32.53
N ASN A 41 -38.43 15.92 33.32
CA ASN A 41 -37.50 15.66 34.43
C ASN A 41 -38.14 14.90 35.60
N GLU A 42 -37.34 14.14 36.36
CA GLU A 42 -37.33 14.21 37.84
C GLU A 42 -36.10 13.51 38.45
N THR A 43 -35.44 14.22 39.36
CA THR A 43 -34.34 13.79 40.24
C THR A 43 -34.88 13.23 41.55
N CYS A 44 -34.30 12.14 42.09
CA CYS A 44 -34.35 11.86 43.53
C CYS A 44 -33.12 11.07 44.02
N VAL A 45 -32.74 11.30 45.28
CA VAL A 45 -31.43 11.06 45.91
C VAL A 45 -31.56 10.09 47.10
N GLN A 46 -30.48 9.31 47.37
CA GLN A 46 -30.04 8.65 48.63
C GLN A 46 -30.59 7.27 49.12
N HIS A 47 -29.68 6.26 49.08
CA HIS A 47 -29.20 5.26 50.09
C HIS A 47 -30.11 4.64 51.20
N PRO A 48 -29.68 3.59 51.95
CA PRO A 48 -29.08 2.29 51.60
C PRO A 48 -29.79 1.10 52.33
N ALA A 49 -29.67 -0.15 51.89
CA ALA A 49 -30.08 -1.29 52.72
C ALA A 49 -29.32 -2.60 52.43
N ARG A 50 -29.01 -3.29 53.54
CA ARG A 50 -28.14 -4.47 53.71
C ARG A 50 -28.80 -5.78 53.23
N LEU A 51 -27.94 -6.71 52.83
CA LEU A 51 -28.16 -8.13 52.49
C LEU A 51 -28.84 -8.95 53.60
N PRO A 52 -29.47 -10.08 53.21
CA PRO A 52 -29.15 -11.38 53.84
C PRO A 52 -28.88 -12.51 52.82
N PRO A 53 -28.37 -13.68 53.28
CA PRO A 53 -27.32 -14.41 52.57
C PRO A 53 -27.73 -15.75 51.94
N ASN A 54 -26.78 -16.29 51.17
CA ASN A 54 -26.49 -17.71 50.92
C ASN A 54 -27.51 -18.57 50.14
N ARG A 55 -27.19 -18.80 48.85
CA ARG A 55 -27.04 -20.17 48.31
C ARG A 55 -25.85 -20.26 47.34
N PRO A 56 -25.13 -21.39 47.30
CA PRO A 56 -23.87 -21.52 46.57
C PRO A 56 -24.15 -21.88 45.10
N CYS A 57 -23.68 -21.05 44.16
CA CYS A 57 -23.58 -21.46 42.76
C CYS A 57 -22.16 -21.96 42.51
N GLN A 58 -22.07 -23.27 42.30
CA GLN A 58 -20.91 -23.97 41.80
C GLN A 58 -20.45 -23.38 40.46
N SER A 59 -19.13 -23.37 40.27
CA SER A 59 -18.45 -22.97 39.06
C SER A 59 -18.94 -23.74 37.83
N ILE A 60 -19.34 -23.02 36.79
CA ILE A 60 -19.19 -23.47 35.40
C ILE A 60 -18.56 -22.30 34.65
N PHE A 61 -17.22 -22.24 34.67
CA PHE A 61 -16.48 -21.53 33.64
C PHE A 61 -16.60 -22.35 32.35
N SER A 62 -17.59 -22.02 31.51
CA SER A 62 -17.57 -22.46 30.12
C SER A 62 -16.87 -21.36 29.32
N LEU A 63 -15.57 -21.56 29.11
CA LEU A 63 -14.80 -20.83 28.09
C LEU A 63 -15.48 -21.11 26.74
N SER A 64 -16.25 -20.15 26.23
CA SER A 64 -16.62 -20.14 24.83
C SER A 64 -15.36 -19.89 24.02
N VAL A 65 -14.82 -20.99 23.49
CA VAL A 65 -13.75 -21.02 22.51
C VAL A 65 -14.15 -20.12 21.34
N ILE A 66 -13.52 -18.95 21.26
CA ILE A 66 -13.53 -18.11 20.06
C ILE A 66 -12.95 -18.98 18.94
N PRO A 67 -13.65 -19.22 17.82
CA PRO A 67 -13.07 -19.99 16.73
C PRO A 67 -11.83 -19.25 16.25
N HIS A 68 -10.65 -19.85 16.44
CA HIS A 68 -9.48 -19.48 15.68
C HIS A 68 -9.83 -19.71 14.22
N ARG A 69 -10.15 -18.62 13.51
CA ARG A 69 -10.18 -18.62 12.05
C ARG A 69 -8.75 -18.97 11.65
N LYS A 70 -8.51 -20.23 11.27
CA LYS A 70 -7.27 -20.62 10.60
C LYS A 70 -7.17 -19.71 9.39
N MET A 71 -6.24 -18.75 9.41
CA MET A 71 -5.85 -18.09 8.18
C MET A 71 -5.28 -19.20 7.29
N ALA A 72 -5.84 -19.35 6.10
CA ALA A 72 -5.44 -20.40 5.18
C ALA A 72 -3.99 -20.15 4.78
N GLU A 73 -3.14 -21.16 4.96
CA GLU A 73 -1.72 -21.08 4.59
C GLU A 73 -1.60 -20.70 3.12
N TYR A 74 -0.83 -19.66 2.81
CA TYR A 74 -0.55 -19.26 1.43
C TYR A 74 -0.07 -20.44 0.59
N SER A 75 -0.67 -20.61 -0.59
CA SER A 75 -0.30 -21.59 -1.60
C SER A 75 -0.06 -20.88 -2.93
N ALA A 76 1.18 -20.91 -3.41
CA ALA A 76 1.52 -20.34 -4.70
C ALA A 76 0.72 -21.01 -5.83
N ASP A 77 0.51 -22.33 -5.75
CA ASP A 77 -0.26 -23.08 -6.75
C ASP A 77 -1.73 -22.67 -6.77
N ASP A 78 -2.34 -22.37 -5.62
CA ASP A 78 -3.73 -21.89 -5.56
C ASP A 78 -3.89 -20.48 -6.14
N GLU A 79 -2.94 -19.59 -5.88
CA GLU A 79 -2.91 -18.24 -6.47
C GLU A 79 -2.68 -18.31 -7.99
N ILE A 80 -1.78 -19.18 -8.45
CA ILE A 80 -1.57 -19.45 -9.89
C ILE A 80 -2.85 -19.98 -10.52
N ALA A 81 -3.48 -21.00 -9.92
CA ALA A 81 -4.71 -21.57 -10.44
C ALA A 81 -5.85 -20.53 -10.50
N THR A 82 -5.93 -19.67 -9.48
CA THR A 82 -6.91 -18.57 -9.42
C THR A 82 -6.65 -17.52 -10.49
N PHE A 83 -5.38 -17.15 -10.73
CA PHE A 83 -5.01 -16.25 -11.82
C PHE A 83 -5.45 -16.80 -13.19
N PHE A 84 -5.16 -18.08 -13.46
CA PHE A 84 -5.49 -18.69 -14.76
C PHE A 84 -7.00 -18.88 -15.01
N LYS A 85 -7.86 -18.69 -14.00
CA LYS A 85 -9.32 -18.58 -14.22
C LYS A 85 -9.73 -17.30 -14.93
N LYS A 86 -8.90 -16.24 -14.87
CA LYS A 86 -9.18 -14.90 -15.41
C LYS A 86 -8.76 -14.73 -16.87
N THR A 87 -8.13 -15.73 -17.47
CA THR A 87 -7.51 -15.58 -18.80
C THR A 87 -7.87 -16.71 -19.77
N THR A 88 -7.79 -16.40 -21.07
CA THR A 88 -7.96 -17.35 -22.17
C THR A 88 -6.69 -18.17 -22.46
N THR A 89 -5.58 -17.91 -21.76
CA THR A 89 -4.32 -18.66 -21.92
C THR A 89 -4.05 -19.62 -20.77
N THR A 90 -3.02 -20.47 -20.92
CA THR A 90 -2.63 -21.49 -19.96
C THR A 90 -1.24 -21.22 -19.39
N ARG A 91 -0.97 -21.76 -18.19
CA ARG A 91 0.36 -21.77 -17.58
C ARG A 91 1.44 -22.29 -18.53
N SER A 92 1.16 -23.40 -19.20
CA SER A 92 2.10 -24.03 -20.15
C SER A 92 2.47 -23.10 -21.31
N GLN A 93 1.52 -22.33 -21.85
CA GLN A 93 1.80 -21.35 -22.91
C GLN A 93 2.69 -20.21 -22.42
N CYS A 94 2.40 -19.66 -21.24
CA CYS A 94 3.25 -18.65 -20.60
C CYS A 94 4.68 -19.15 -20.37
N GLU A 95 4.80 -20.33 -19.78
CA GLU A 95 6.10 -20.94 -19.51
C GLU A 95 6.85 -21.29 -20.82
N THR A 96 6.15 -21.72 -21.87
CA THR A 96 6.75 -21.97 -23.19
C THR A 96 7.32 -20.68 -23.78
N LYS A 97 6.54 -19.59 -23.71
CA LYS A 97 7.00 -18.27 -24.17
C LYS A 97 8.20 -17.79 -23.35
N ALA A 98 8.22 -18.00 -22.03
CA ALA A 98 9.36 -17.64 -21.17
C ALA A 98 10.65 -18.36 -21.59
N ARG A 99 10.56 -19.67 -21.88
CA ARG A 99 11.71 -20.45 -22.38
C ARG A 99 12.19 -19.97 -23.75
N GLN A 100 11.27 -19.64 -24.65
CA GLN A 100 11.60 -19.08 -25.97
C GLN A 100 12.31 -17.73 -25.85
N LEU A 101 11.84 -16.84 -24.97
CA LEU A 101 12.40 -15.50 -24.79
C LEU A 101 13.81 -15.53 -24.18
N THR A 102 14.07 -16.49 -23.30
CA THR A 102 15.35 -16.59 -22.58
C THR A 102 16.33 -17.58 -23.20
N GLY A 103 15.90 -18.38 -24.19
CA GLY A 103 16.72 -19.44 -24.77
C GLY A 103 17.07 -20.58 -23.81
N SER A 104 16.44 -20.64 -22.63
CA SER A 104 16.74 -21.60 -21.56
C SER A 104 15.50 -22.41 -21.20
N ASN A 105 15.71 -23.67 -20.82
CA ASN A 105 14.64 -24.51 -20.27
C ASN A 105 14.36 -24.24 -18.78
N LYS A 106 15.26 -23.53 -18.11
CA LYS A 106 15.18 -23.27 -16.67
C LYS A 106 14.19 -22.14 -16.40
N ILE A 107 13.13 -22.48 -15.68
CA ILE A 107 12.14 -21.53 -15.20
C ILE A 107 11.69 -21.91 -13.80
N GLU A 108 11.37 -20.92 -12.98
CA GLU A 108 10.88 -21.12 -11.61
C GLU A 108 9.78 -20.09 -11.31
N PRO A 109 8.55 -20.50 -10.96
CA PRO A 109 7.55 -19.57 -10.47
C PRO A 109 8.07 -18.79 -9.26
N VAL A 110 7.84 -17.48 -9.23
CA VAL A 110 8.20 -16.69 -8.05
C VAL A 110 7.38 -17.17 -6.85
N ALA A 111 7.99 -17.16 -5.67
CA ALA A 111 7.40 -17.72 -4.45
C ALA A 111 6.09 -17.03 -4.03
N ILE A 112 5.91 -15.75 -4.39
CA ILE A 112 4.71 -14.97 -4.13
C ILE A 112 4.20 -14.42 -5.46
N GLN A 113 3.05 -14.93 -5.90
CA GLN A 113 2.37 -14.48 -7.11
C GLN A 113 1.47 -13.28 -6.83
N GLY A 114 1.42 -12.35 -7.79
CA GLY A 114 0.48 -11.24 -7.77
C GLY A 114 -0.87 -11.61 -8.39
N ALA A 115 -1.94 -10.96 -7.94
CA ALA A 115 -3.30 -11.22 -8.43
C ALA A 115 -3.52 -10.84 -9.92
N CYS A 116 -2.61 -10.03 -10.47
CA CYS A 116 -2.71 -9.39 -11.79
C CYS A 116 -1.82 -10.04 -12.85
N SER A 117 -0.93 -10.96 -12.46
CA SER A 117 0.01 -11.58 -13.38
C SER A 117 0.56 -12.92 -12.86
N TYR A 118 0.80 -13.84 -13.78
CA TYR A 118 1.67 -14.98 -13.53
C TYR A 118 3.13 -14.60 -13.79
N THR A 119 4.00 -14.77 -12.80
CA THR A 119 5.40 -14.34 -12.86
C THR A 119 6.36 -15.50 -12.61
N VAL A 120 7.38 -15.62 -13.44
CA VAL A 120 8.44 -16.64 -13.32
C VAL A 120 9.81 -15.99 -13.42
N TYR A 121 10.78 -16.55 -12.70
CA TYR A 121 12.18 -16.39 -13.04
C TYR A 121 12.55 -17.31 -14.21
N ALA A 122 13.41 -16.84 -15.12
CA ALA A 122 13.80 -17.58 -16.31
C ALA A 122 15.26 -17.27 -16.72
N GLY A 123 15.85 -18.15 -17.53
CA GLY A 123 17.25 -18.08 -17.94
C GLY A 123 18.12 -19.10 -17.19
N ASP A 124 19.31 -19.41 -17.72
CA ASP A 124 20.19 -20.45 -17.16
C ASP A 124 20.58 -20.18 -15.69
N ARG A 125 20.70 -18.89 -15.33
CA ARG A 125 20.97 -18.42 -13.97
C ARG A 125 19.74 -17.75 -13.34
N LEU A 126 18.57 -17.88 -13.95
CA LEU A 126 17.34 -17.21 -13.53
C LEU A 126 17.51 -15.69 -13.48
N GLU A 127 18.28 -15.13 -14.41
CA GLU A 127 18.61 -13.70 -14.49
C GLU A 127 17.49 -12.83 -15.08
N TYR A 128 16.41 -13.44 -15.56
CA TYR A 128 15.24 -12.73 -16.09
C TYR A 128 13.99 -12.97 -15.23
N VAL A 129 13.09 -12.00 -15.27
CA VAL A 129 11.71 -12.13 -14.82
C VAL A 129 10.82 -12.10 -16.07
N VAL A 130 9.97 -13.10 -16.24
CA VAL A 130 8.93 -13.09 -17.27
C VAL A 130 7.58 -12.96 -16.59
N GLN A 131 6.84 -11.93 -16.95
CA GLN A 131 5.53 -11.65 -16.39
C GLN A 131 4.46 -11.76 -17.50
N CYS A 132 3.54 -12.70 -17.33
CA CYS A 132 2.31 -12.79 -18.11
C CYS A 132 1.20 -12.04 -17.37
N ARG A 133 0.84 -10.86 -17.85
CA ARG A 133 -0.06 -9.91 -17.16
C ARG A 133 -1.38 -9.76 -17.89
N LEU A 134 -2.48 -9.59 -17.14
CA LEU A 134 -3.80 -9.31 -17.72
C LEU A 134 -3.73 -8.07 -18.63
N SER A 135 -4.30 -8.15 -19.82
CA SER A 135 -4.29 -7.08 -20.83
C SER A 135 -4.92 -5.77 -20.32
N SER A 136 -5.98 -5.85 -19.50
CA SER A 136 -6.67 -4.75 -18.83
C SER A 136 -5.78 -4.01 -17.83
N LEU A 137 -4.70 -4.67 -17.40
CA LEU A 137 -3.73 -4.16 -16.43
C LEU A 137 -2.36 -3.92 -17.08
N ALA A 138 -2.27 -3.78 -18.40
CA ALA A 138 -1.03 -3.56 -19.13
C ALA A 138 -0.08 -2.56 -18.44
N LEU A 139 1.21 -2.89 -18.40
CA LEU A 139 2.23 -1.95 -17.94
C LEU A 139 2.37 -0.82 -18.95
N LYS A 140 2.46 0.41 -18.44
CA LYS A 140 2.79 1.60 -19.23
C LYS A 140 4.29 1.57 -19.52
N THR A 141 4.68 1.08 -20.69
CA THR A 141 6.09 0.91 -21.07
C THR A 141 6.84 2.23 -21.07
N GLU A 142 6.19 3.33 -21.41
CA GLU A 142 6.79 4.67 -21.38
C GLU A 142 7.23 5.08 -19.96
N LEU A 143 6.47 4.67 -18.93
CA LEU A 143 6.85 4.93 -17.54
C LEU A 143 7.96 4.00 -17.06
N SER A 144 8.06 2.78 -17.61
CA SER A 144 9.16 1.86 -17.32
C SER A 144 10.47 2.36 -17.96
N ASP A 145 10.38 2.88 -19.19
CA ASP A 145 11.51 3.52 -19.88
C ASP A 145 11.95 4.78 -19.11
N LEU A 146 10.99 5.59 -18.65
CA LEU A 146 11.28 6.75 -17.83
C LEU A 146 11.91 6.36 -16.48
N ALA A 147 11.45 5.29 -15.83
CA ALA A 147 12.06 4.77 -14.62
C ALA A 147 13.53 4.41 -14.87
N THR A 148 13.81 3.74 -15.99
CA THR A 148 15.18 3.38 -16.40
C THR A 148 16.02 4.63 -16.63
N ALA A 149 15.47 5.66 -17.28
CA ALA A 149 16.17 6.92 -17.51
C ALA A 149 16.49 7.69 -16.22
N VAL A 150 15.57 7.70 -15.24
CA VAL A 150 15.74 8.43 -13.96
C VAL A 150 16.65 7.67 -12.99
N TYR A 151 16.44 6.35 -12.84
CA TYR A 151 17.04 5.57 -11.77
C TYR A 151 18.17 4.63 -12.25
N GLY A 152 18.30 4.40 -13.55
CA GLY A 152 19.37 3.59 -14.14
C GLY A 152 19.31 2.15 -13.64
N SER A 153 20.45 1.64 -13.14
CA SER A 153 20.59 0.26 -12.68
C SER A 153 19.82 -0.11 -11.41
N PHE A 154 19.05 0.82 -10.83
CA PHE A 154 18.19 0.54 -9.67
C PHE A 154 16.79 0.06 -10.06
N VAL A 155 16.48 -0.03 -11.35
CA VAL A 155 15.17 -0.50 -11.83
C VAL A 155 15.34 -1.56 -12.91
N PRO A 156 14.37 -2.46 -13.07
CA PRO A 156 14.43 -3.45 -14.13
C PRO A 156 14.24 -2.79 -15.50
N THR A 157 14.99 -3.23 -16.51
CA THR A 157 14.61 -2.95 -17.90
C THR A 157 13.37 -3.77 -18.23
N VAL A 158 12.41 -3.21 -18.94
CA VAL A 158 11.13 -3.87 -19.27
C VAL A 158 10.92 -3.85 -20.78
N SER A 159 10.60 -5.00 -21.38
CA SER A 159 10.25 -5.10 -22.80
C SER A 159 8.99 -5.94 -23.02
N LEU A 160 8.10 -5.46 -23.88
CA LEU A 160 6.88 -6.16 -24.29
C LEU A 160 7.20 -7.16 -25.42
N HIS A 161 6.76 -8.41 -25.27
CA HIS A 161 7.06 -9.52 -26.18
C HIS A 161 5.81 -10.17 -26.81
N GLY A 162 4.74 -9.40 -26.88
CA GLY A 162 3.48 -9.76 -27.51
C GLY A 162 2.43 -10.26 -26.52
N GLU A 163 1.40 -10.88 -27.09
CA GLU A 163 0.19 -11.31 -26.40
C GLU A 163 0.02 -12.84 -26.50
N LEU A 164 -0.57 -13.44 -25.47
CA LEU A 164 -0.95 -14.84 -25.41
C LEU A 164 -2.45 -14.98 -25.10
N GLY A 165 -3.10 -15.92 -25.78
CA GLY A 165 -4.54 -16.14 -25.68
C GLY A 165 -5.30 -15.51 -26.82
N HIS A 166 -6.62 -15.48 -26.70
CA HIS A 166 -7.52 -14.84 -27.65
C HIS A 166 -8.23 -13.67 -26.98
N GLY A 167 -8.76 -12.76 -27.81
CA GLY A 167 -9.47 -11.56 -27.36
C GLY A 167 -10.63 -11.86 -26.41
N GLN A 168 -11.11 -10.82 -25.73
CA GLN A 168 -12.10 -10.95 -24.65
C GLN A 168 -13.28 -11.83 -25.05
N ASP A 169 -13.44 -12.92 -24.30
CA ASP A 169 -14.63 -13.74 -24.37
C ASP A 169 -15.69 -13.06 -23.50
N GLN A 170 -16.63 -12.37 -24.16
CA GLN A 170 -17.68 -11.57 -23.48
C GLN A 170 -18.56 -12.41 -22.55
N GLU A 171 -18.66 -13.73 -22.76
CA GLU A 171 -19.46 -14.61 -21.90
C GLU A 171 -18.71 -15.03 -20.63
N SER A 172 -17.38 -15.19 -20.69
CA SER A 172 -16.59 -15.67 -19.55
C SER A 172 -15.84 -14.57 -18.79
N GLY A 173 -15.77 -13.35 -19.34
CA GLY A 173 -15.01 -12.24 -18.75
C GLY A 173 -13.50 -12.46 -18.75
N LYS A 174 -13.01 -13.48 -19.48
CA LYS A 174 -11.60 -13.82 -19.59
C LYS A 174 -10.92 -12.97 -20.64
N GLU A 175 -9.67 -12.64 -20.39
CA GLU A 175 -8.87 -11.77 -21.26
C GLU A 175 -7.51 -12.38 -21.64
N PRO A 176 -6.87 -11.93 -22.73
CA PRO A 176 -5.52 -12.37 -23.08
C PRO A 176 -4.48 -11.82 -22.10
N LEU A 177 -3.26 -12.37 -22.17
CA LEU A 177 -2.11 -11.91 -21.37
C LEU A 177 -1.06 -11.22 -22.23
N LEU A 178 -0.58 -10.07 -21.78
CA LEU A 178 0.61 -9.43 -22.31
C LEU A 178 1.85 -10.02 -21.64
N VAL A 179 2.88 -10.31 -22.43
CA VAL A 179 4.11 -10.95 -21.94
C VAL A 179 5.23 -9.92 -21.87
N TYR A 180 5.74 -9.70 -20.68
CA TYR A 180 6.87 -8.82 -20.42
C TYR A 180 8.11 -9.63 -20.05
N LEU A 181 9.26 -9.25 -20.61
CA LEU A 181 10.57 -9.71 -20.18
C LEU A 181 11.24 -8.58 -19.41
N MET A 182 11.81 -8.91 -18.26
CA MET A 182 12.48 -7.96 -17.39
C MET A 182 13.80 -8.50 -16.88
N THR A 183 14.77 -7.61 -16.63
CA THR A 183 15.98 -8.00 -15.89
C THR A 183 15.63 -8.28 -14.45
N ARG A 184 16.11 -9.39 -13.88
CA ARG A 184 15.96 -9.67 -12.46
C ARG A 184 16.90 -8.77 -11.66
N MET A 185 16.34 -7.98 -10.75
CA MET A 185 17.12 -7.14 -9.85
C MET A 185 17.88 -7.99 -8.82
N PRO A 186 19.12 -7.62 -8.46
CA PRO A 186 19.89 -8.33 -7.44
C PRO A 186 19.37 -8.02 -6.04
N GLY A 187 19.70 -8.90 -5.08
CA GLY A 187 19.32 -8.75 -3.68
C GLY A 187 18.05 -9.52 -3.30
N ILE A 188 17.54 -9.23 -2.11
CA ILE A 188 16.30 -9.78 -1.56
C ILE A 188 15.34 -8.63 -1.26
N THR A 189 14.03 -8.88 -1.16
CA THR A 189 13.11 -7.82 -0.73
C THR A 189 13.45 -7.35 0.68
N GLN A 190 13.17 -6.09 1.00
CA GLN A 190 13.37 -5.56 2.35
C GLN A 190 12.50 -6.33 3.37
N LEU A 191 11.34 -6.82 2.94
CA LEU A 191 10.52 -7.75 3.71
C LEU A 191 11.27 -9.07 3.99
N ASP A 192 11.88 -9.70 2.99
CA ASP A 192 12.70 -10.91 3.18
C ASP A 192 13.90 -10.65 4.08
N PHE A 193 14.54 -9.48 3.95
CA PHE A 193 15.62 -9.07 4.84
C PHE A 193 15.14 -9.08 6.30
N ILE A 194 14.04 -8.39 6.62
CA ILE A 194 13.44 -8.40 7.97
C ILE A 194 13.14 -9.83 8.43
N LEU A 195 12.47 -10.63 7.59
CA LEU A 195 12.01 -11.97 7.95
C LEU A 195 13.14 -12.99 8.11
N SER A 196 14.33 -12.69 7.58
CA SER A 196 15.52 -13.55 7.72
C SER A 196 16.30 -13.31 9.01
N HIS A 197 15.93 -12.30 9.80
CA HIS A 197 16.57 -11.98 11.08
C HIS A 197 15.68 -12.43 12.24
N ASP A 198 16.28 -13.13 13.20
CA ASP A 198 15.59 -13.65 14.40
C ASP A 198 15.43 -12.62 15.52
N VAL A 199 16.00 -11.42 15.36
CA VAL A 199 15.95 -10.34 16.32
C VAL A 199 14.84 -9.34 16.00
N ALA A 200 14.28 -8.71 17.03
CA ALA A 200 13.27 -7.69 16.85
C ALA A 200 13.84 -6.50 16.07
N GLN A 201 13.06 -5.94 15.14
CA GLN A 201 13.49 -4.76 14.36
C GLN A 201 13.83 -3.56 15.25
N SER A 202 13.23 -3.43 16.43
CA SER A 202 13.57 -2.38 17.40
C SER A 202 14.95 -2.56 18.06
N SER A 203 15.62 -3.70 17.86
CA SER A 203 16.96 -3.97 18.39
C SER A 203 18.01 -2.99 17.85
N PRO A 204 18.98 -2.55 18.69
CA PRO A 204 20.15 -1.79 18.23
C PRO A 204 20.94 -2.43 17.10
N GLU A 205 20.86 -3.75 16.94
CA GLU A 205 21.51 -4.50 15.86
C GLU A 205 21.05 -4.08 14.46
N PHE A 206 19.81 -3.59 14.33
CA PHE A 206 19.29 -3.09 13.05
C PHE A 206 19.71 -1.65 12.74
N PHE A 207 20.27 -0.90 13.70
CA PHE A 207 20.52 0.53 13.52
C PHE A 207 21.48 0.79 12.34
N PRO A 208 22.61 0.08 12.19
CA PRO A 208 23.49 0.27 11.04
C PRO A 208 22.79 -0.02 9.71
N SER A 209 22.04 -1.12 9.64
CA SER A 209 21.28 -1.51 8.45
C SER A 209 20.21 -0.47 8.07
N ARG A 210 19.50 0.09 9.05
CA ARG A 210 18.57 1.20 8.81
C ARG A 210 19.28 2.46 8.33
N GLN A 211 20.42 2.80 8.92
CA GLN A 211 21.21 3.97 8.50
C GLN A 211 21.67 3.86 7.05
N ASN A 212 22.15 2.68 6.63
CA ASN A 212 22.50 2.39 5.24
C ASN A 212 21.28 2.55 4.33
N PHE A 213 20.19 1.86 4.68
CA PHE A 213 18.96 1.86 3.91
C PHE A 213 18.41 3.27 3.68
N PHE A 214 18.27 4.08 4.74
CA PHE A 214 17.69 5.43 4.62
C PHE A 214 18.61 6.41 3.87
N ALA A 215 19.93 6.23 3.96
CA ALA A 215 20.87 7.01 3.14
C ALA A 215 20.74 6.67 1.65
N ASP A 216 20.56 5.39 1.33
CA ASP A 216 20.39 4.94 -0.05
C ASP A 216 19.03 5.33 -0.62
N VAL A 217 17.95 5.19 0.17
CA VAL A 217 16.60 5.64 -0.23
C VAL A 217 16.59 7.15 -0.46
N ALA A 218 17.24 7.95 0.40
CA ALA A 218 17.40 9.39 0.16
C ALA A 218 18.16 9.67 -1.14
N SER A 219 19.25 8.95 -1.40
CA SER A 219 20.04 9.08 -2.63
C SER A 219 19.27 8.65 -3.88
N PHE A 220 18.45 7.61 -3.77
CA PHE A 220 17.56 7.12 -4.83
C PHE A 220 16.49 8.17 -5.16
N LEU A 221 15.82 8.72 -4.16
CA LEU A 221 14.79 9.74 -4.35
C LEU A 221 15.36 11.07 -4.84
N ALA A 222 16.60 11.41 -4.47
CA ALA A 222 17.28 12.58 -5.04
C ALA A 222 17.41 12.50 -6.57
N ARG A 223 17.49 11.29 -7.16
CA ARG A 223 17.58 11.14 -8.63
C ARG A 223 16.31 11.64 -9.34
N SER A 224 15.15 11.42 -8.75
CA SER A 224 13.88 11.89 -9.33
C SER A 224 13.74 13.40 -9.19
N TRP A 225 14.16 13.97 -8.05
CA TRP A 225 14.26 15.42 -7.87
C TRP A 225 15.15 16.08 -8.92
N LEU A 226 16.33 15.49 -9.18
CA LEU A 226 17.31 15.99 -10.14
C LEU A 226 16.89 15.77 -11.60
N THR A 227 15.85 14.96 -11.83
CA THR A 227 15.32 14.65 -13.17
C THR A 227 13.84 15.01 -13.24
N PRO A 228 13.48 16.30 -13.09
CA PRO A 228 12.09 16.72 -13.16
C PRO A 228 11.53 16.49 -14.56
N GLN A 229 10.25 16.15 -14.61
CA GLN A 229 9.49 15.89 -15.83
C GLN A 229 8.79 17.16 -16.29
N ASN A 230 8.98 17.48 -17.57
CA ASN A 230 8.27 18.59 -18.20
C ASN A 230 6.83 18.16 -18.49
N VAL A 231 5.88 18.81 -17.80
CA VAL A 231 4.44 18.60 -17.98
C VAL A 231 3.79 19.89 -18.49
N SER A 232 2.72 19.77 -19.26
CA SER A 232 1.94 20.93 -19.69
C SER A 232 1.24 21.60 -18.50
N SER A 233 0.90 22.88 -18.65
CA SER A 233 0.05 23.60 -17.69
C SER A 233 -1.28 22.88 -17.50
N GLU A 234 -1.92 22.44 -18.59
CA GLU A 234 -3.18 21.69 -18.54
C GLU A 234 -3.08 20.39 -17.74
N TYR A 235 -1.95 19.67 -17.84
CA TYR A 235 -1.72 18.49 -17.00
C TYR A 235 -1.63 18.87 -15.52
N ARG A 236 -0.87 19.90 -15.20
CA ARG A 236 -0.69 20.39 -13.83
C ARG A 236 -2.02 20.88 -13.23
N ASP A 237 -2.82 21.60 -14.01
CA ASP A 237 -4.14 22.11 -13.60
C ASP A 237 -5.14 20.98 -13.37
N LYS A 238 -5.17 19.99 -14.28
CA LYS A 238 -6.01 18.78 -14.10
C LYS A 238 -5.61 17.99 -12.86
N LEU A 239 -4.31 17.83 -12.63
CA LEU A 239 -3.81 17.13 -11.44
C LEU A 239 -4.17 17.88 -10.16
N LYS A 240 -3.98 19.20 -10.13
CA LYS A 240 -4.34 20.05 -9.00
C LYS A 240 -5.85 19.96 -8.71
N ALA A 241 -6.69 20.04 -9.75
CA ALA A 241 -8.13 19.90 -9.62
C ALA A 241 -8.54 18.53 -9.07
N SER A 242 -7.87 17.46 -9.52
CA SER A 242 -8.08 16.11 -8.97
C SER A 242 -7.70 16.02 -7.50
N TYR A 243 -6.56 16.59 -7.08
CA TYR A 243 -6.18 16.60 -5.66
C TYR A 243 -7.14 17.43 -4.81
N LEU A 244 -7.62 18.56 -5.32
CA LEU A 244 -8.61 19.37 -4.64
C LEU A 244 -9.93 18.60 -4.44
N SER A 245 -10.41 17.93 -5.49
CA SER A 245 -11.60 17.08 -5.43
C SER A 245 -11.43 15.94 -4.42
N ASP A 246 -10.28 15.26 -4.45
CA ASP A 246 -9.99 14.17 -3.52
C ASP A 246 -9.92 14.67 -2.07
N LEU A 247 -9.28 15.81 -1.81
CA LEU A 247 -9.20 16.39 -0.47
C LEU A 247 -10.58 16.78 0.08
N HIS A 248 -11.46 17.36 -0.74
CA HIS A 248 -12.83 17.65 -0.31
C HIS A 248 -13.64 16.39 -0.04
N ALA A 249 -13.52 15.37 -0.89
CA ALA A 249 -14.17 14.08 -0.64
C ALA A 249 -13.68 13.43 0.67
N LEU A 250 -12.38 13.53 0.98
CA LEU A 250 -11.84 13.09 2.26
C LEU A 250 -12.33 13.93 3.44
N GLU A 251 -12.46 15.24 3.28
CA GLU A 251 -12.95 16.14 4.33
C GLU A 251 -14.41 15.81 4.71
N GLU A 252 -15.23 15.43 3.73
CA GLU A 252 -16.61 15.00 3.93
C GLU A 252 -16.72 13.57 4.46
N GLY A 253 -15.85 12.67 3.99
CA GLY A 253 -15.97 11.23 4.25
C GLY A 253 -15.23 10.71 5.48
N LEU A 254 -14.11 11.33 5.85
CA LEU A 254 -13.27 10.84 6.95
C LEU A 254 -13.68 11.43 8.32
N PRO A 255 -13.43 10.71 9.43
CA PRO A 255 -13.68 11.21 10.78
C PRO A 255 -13.00 12.55 11.10
N GLU A 256 -13.65 13.36 11.96
CA GLU A 256 -13.21 14.72 12.38
C GLU A 256 -11.73 14.83 12.74
N ARG A 257 -11.17 13.80 13.39
CA ARG A 257 -9.77 13.78 13.82
C ARG A 257 -8.75 13.90 12.67
N PHE A 258 -9.14 13.62 11.43
CA PHE A 258 -8.26 13.75 10.25
C PHE A 258 -8.41 15.09 9.52
N LYS A 259 -9.45 15.87 9.81
CA LYS A 259 -9.71 17.15 9.13
C LYS A 259 -8.57 18.16 9.25
N PRO A 260 -7.85 18.30 10.39
CA PRO A 260 -6.72 19.23 10.47
C PRO A 260 -5.63 18.95 9.41
N ALA A 261 -5.33 17.66 9.16
CA ALA A 261 -4.35 17.27 8.15
C ALA A 261 -4.83 17.56 6.72
N ILE A 262 -6.12 17.31 6.44
CA ILE A 262 -6.75 17.61 5.15
C ILE A 262 -6.73 19.11 4.88
N GLN A 263 -7.11 19.92 5.87
CA GLN A 263 -7.10 21.39 5.79
C GLN A 263 -5.69 21.95 5.59
N THR A 264 -4.68 21.35 6.23
CA THR A 264 -3.27 21.70 6.01
C THR A 264 -2.88 21.49 4.54
N CYS A 265 -3.31 20.37 3.94
CA CYS A 265 -3.05 20.08 2.53
C CYS A 265 -3.81 21.02 1.59
N LEU A 266 -5.07 21.33 1.89
CA LEU A 266 -5.88 22.30 1.13
C LEU A 266 -5.21 23.68 1.10
N ARG A 267 -4.78 24.19 2.27
CA ARG A 267 -4.11 25.50 2.38
C ARG A 267 -2.77 25.57 1.64
N SER A 268 -2.09 24.43 1.51
CA SER A 268 -0.73 24.36 0.98
C SER A 268 -0.66 23.72 -0.40
N LEU A 269 -1.81 23.51 -1.04
CA LEU A 269 -1.88 22.79 -2.30
C LEU A 269 -1.08 23.50 -3.40
N ASP A 270 -1.09 24.84 -3.42
CA ASP A 270 -0.30 25.62 -4.36
C ASP A 270 1.21 25.40 -4.19
N ASP A 271 1.70 25.43 -2.94
CA ASP A 271 3.11 25.19 -2.65
C ASP A 271 3.53 23.76 -2.99
N ILE A 272 2.66 22.77 -2.71
CA ILE A 272 2.88 21.37 -3.11
C ILE A 272 2.94 21.26 -4.64
N MET A 273 2.02 21.92 -5.34
CA MET A 273 1.97 21.92 -6.80
C MET A 273 3.08 22.75 -7.43
N ALA A 274 3.81 23.58 -6.67
CA ALA A 274 5.01 24.28 -7.13
C ALA A 274 6.27 23.41 -7.07
N LEU A 275 6.24 22.28 -6.34
CA LEU A 275 7.36 21.34 -6.30
C LEU A 275 7.66 20.74 -7.69
N PRO A 276 8.89 20.25 -7.91
CA PRO A 276 9.24 19.54 -9.13
C PRO A 276 8.28 18.38 -9.41
N MET A 277 7.84 18.26 -10.66
CA MET A 277 7.04 17.12 -11.12
C MET A 277 8.02 15.99 -11.41
N VAL A 278 7.87 14.85 -10.74
CA VAL A 278 8.84 13.75 -10.81
C VAL A 278 8.12 12.44 -11.07
N LEU A 279 8.87 11.42 -11.50
CA LEU A 279 8.35 10.05 -11.56
C LEU A 279 8.23 9.47 -10.14
N LEU A 280 6.98 9.23 -9.73
CA LEU A 280 6.59 8.63 -8.46
C LEU A 280 6.37 7.12 -8.65
N HIS A 281 6.79 6.32 -7.67
CA HIS A 281 6.56 4.87 -7.69
C HIS A 281 5.11 4.49 -7.34
N LYS A 282 4.47 5.23 -6.42
CA LYS A 282 3.11 5.00 -5.87
C LYS A 282 2.88 3.72 -5.07
N ASP A 283 3.75 2.71 -5.21
CA ASP A 283 3.72 1.49 -4.39
C ASP A 283 5.09 1.13 -3.77
N PHE A 284 5.76 2.13 -3.17
CA PHE A 284 7.12 1.97 -2.64
C PHE A 284 7.11 1.26 -1.27
N GLY A 285 6.92 -0.06 -1.27
CA GLY A 285 6.80 -0.88 -0.06
C GLY A 285 7.93 -1.90 0.14
N SER A 286 7.95 -2.55 1.30
CA SER A 286 8.98 -3.55 1.68
C SER A 286 9.06 -4.76 0.75
N SER A 287 7.98 -5.07 0.02
CA SER A 287 7.95 -6.14 -0.98
C SER A 287 8.54 -5.71 -2.34
N ASN A 288 8.62 -4.40 -2.62
CA ASN A 288 9.03 -3.84 -3.91
C ASN A 288 10.42 -3.21 -3.88
N VAL A 289 10.98 -3.03 -2.68
CA VAL A 289 12.33 -2.52 -2.46
C VAL A 289 13.29 -3.69 -2.21
N LEU A 290 14.34 -3.80 -3.02
CA LEU A 290 15.37 -4.82 -2.89
C LEU A 290 16.61 -4.26 -2.20
N VAL A 291 17.19 -5.08 -1.33
CA VAL A 291 18.38 -4.76 -0.56
C VAL A 291 19.40 -5.89 -0.59
N GLU A 292 20.66 -5.53 -0.30
CA GLU A 292 21.71 -6.49 -0.01
C GLU A 292 21.43 -7.22 1.31
N LYS A 293 21.65 -8.53 1.32
CA LYS A 293 21.26 -9.42 2.41
C LYS A 293 21.92 -9.10 3.75
N ASP A 294 23.16 -8.62 3.74
CA ASP A 294 23.97 -8.47 4.96
C ASP A 294 24.04 -7.03 5.46
N SER A 295 23.87 -6.03 4.58
CA SER A 295 24.10 -4.61 4.88
C SER A 295 22.84 -3.74 4.82
N CYS A 296 21.76 -4.27 4.21
CA CYS A 296 20.54 -3.54 3.87
C CYS A 296 20.75 -2.33 2.93
N HIS A 297 21.86 -2.30 2.17
CA HIS A 297 22.03 -1.34 1.09
C HIS A 297 21.00 -1.56 -0.01
N LEU A 298 20.44 -0.48 -0.56
CA LEU A 298 19.45 -0.56 -1.65
C LEU A 298 20.11 -1.13 -2.91
N THR A 299 19.50 -2.14 -3.52
CA THR A 299 19.99 -2.77 -4.76
C THR A 299 19.02 -2.62 -5.92
N GLY A 300 17.74 -2.37 -5.65
CA GLY A 300 16.75 -2.15 -6.71
C GLY A 300 15.37 -1.83 -6.20
N VAL A 301 14.52 -1.36 -7.11
CA VAL A 301 13.10 -1.07 -6.90
C VAL A 301 12.32 -1.65 -8.09
N ILE A 302 11.36 -2.51 -7.80
CA ILE A 302 10.54 -3.25 -8.78
C ILE A 302 9.07 -2.86 -8.68
N ASP A 303 8.26 -3.34 -9.63
CA ASP A 303 6.81 -3.10 -9.70
C ASP A 303 6.40 -1.63 -9.89
N TRP A 304 6.81 -1.09 -11.04
CA TRP A 304 6.47 0.26 -11.48
C TRP A 304 5.08 0.36 -12.14
N ALA A 305 4.19 -0.61 -11.91
CA ALA A 305 2.88 -0.66 -12.57
C ALA A 305 2.00 0.56 -12.22
N GLU A 306 2.09 1.03 -10.98
CA GLU A 306 1.33 2.17 -10.46
C GLU A 306 2.05 3.51 -10.66
N ALA A 307 3.20 3.52 -11.35
CA ALA A 307 4.01 4.71 -11.50
C ALA A 307 3.21 5.87 -12.13
N ALA A 308 3.52 7.09 -11.70
CA ALA A 308 2.85 8.28 -12.19
C ALA A 308 3.76 9.50 -12.06
N ILE A 309 3.51 10.53 -12.87
CA ILE A 309 4.14 11.83 -12.71
C ILE A 309 3.34 12.64 -11.69
N GLY A 310 4.02 13.30 -10.74
CA GLY A 310 3.37 14.15 -9.76
C GLY A 310 4.36 14.96 -8.93
N PRO A 311 3.89 15.85 -8.04
CA PRO A 311 4.77 16.68 -7.23
C PRO A 311 5.63 15.81 -6.31
N PHE A 312 6.92 16.12 -6.26
CA PHE A 312 7.87 15.49 -5.36
C PHE A 312 7.35 15.55 -3.92
N GLY A 313 7.60 14.49 -3.16
CA GLY A 313 7.15 14.41 -1.77
C GLY A 313 5.90 13.55 -1.56
N THR A 314 5.01 13.49 -2.54
CA THR A 314 3.77 12.68 -2.42
C THR A 314 4.03 11.17 -2.25
N ASN A 315 5.15 10.65 -2.74
CA ASN A 315 5.53 9.25 -2.49
C ASN A 315 6.28 9.03 -1.17
N LEU A 316 6.74 10.09 -0.48
CA LEU A 316 7.58 9.98 0.73
C LEU A 316 6.85 9.39 1.93
N HIS A 317 5.52 9.32 1.92
CA HIS A 317 4.75 8.78 3.04
C HIS A 317 5.06 7.30 3.26
N SER A 318 5.33 6.59 2.17
CA SER A 318 5.69 5.17 2.15
C SER A 318 6.93 4.86 2.97
N ILE A 319 7.86 5.82 3.09
CA ILE A 319 9.10 5.68 3.87
C ILE A 319 8.80 5.41 5.34
N GLN A 320 7.68 5.92 5.87
CA GLN A 320 7.31 5.72 7.26
C GLN A 320 7.07 4.24 7.60
N SER A 321 6.70 3.42 6.61
CA SER A 321 6.56 1.98 6.83
C SER A 321 7.88 1.28 7.18
N PHE A 322 9.03 1.87 6.85
CA PHE A 322 10.37 1.37 7.20
C PHE A 322 10.91 1.96 8.52
N ALA A 323 10.19 2.94 9.08
CA ALA A 323 10.58 3.74 10.24
C ALA A 323 9.99 3.23 11.57
N GLY A 324 9.14 2.21 11.50
CA GLY A 324 8.44 1.68 12.66
C GLY A 324 7.75 0.36 12.37
N SER A 325 6.98 -0.10 13.34
CA SER A 325 6.20 -1.34 13.24
C SER A 325 4.74 -1.06 13.54
N MET A 326 3.85 -1.73 12.79
CA MET A 326 2.41 -1.73 13.04
C MET A 326 2.04 -2.91 13.94
N HIS A 327 1.35 -2.64 15.05
CA HIS A 327 0.71 -3.66 15.89
C HIS A 327 -0.81 -3.51 15.83
N LEU A 328 -1.54 -4.58 15.50
CA LEU A 328 -3.00 -4.54 15.31
C LEU A 328 -3.78 -3.98 16.52
N ARG A 329 -3.25 -4.13 17.73
CA ARG A 329 -3.85 -3.59 18.96
C ARG A 329 -3.43 -2.16 19.30
N ASN A 330 -2.19 -1.80 18.98
CA ASN A 330 -1.54 -0.60 19.53
C ASN A 330 -1.28 0.47 18.45
N GLY A 331 -1.56 0.16 17.19
CA GLY A 331 -1.21 1.03 16.07
C GLY A 331 0.28 1.01 15.76
N TRP A 332 0.74 2.11 15.19
CA TRP A 332 2.14 2.31 14.84
C TRP A 332 3.00 2.60 16.08
N THR A 333 4.26 2.18 16.01
CA THR A 333 5.31 2.54 16.97
C THR A 333 6.59 2.80 16.19
N ARG A 334 7.26 3.92 16.47
CA ARG A 334 8.56 4.26 15.88
C ARG A 334 9.66 3.32 16.39
N PHE A 335 10.67 3.07 15.57
CA PHE A 335 11.88 2.42 16.08
C PHE A 335 12.69 3.38 16.97
N PRO A 336 13.51 2.86 17.92
CA PRO A 336 14.21 3.71 18.88
C PRO A 336 15.22 4.69 18.26
N ASP A 337 15.71 4.40 17.06
CA ASP A 337 16.66 5.21 16.27
C ASP A 337 15.97 6.15 15.25
N TYR A 338 14.68 6.45 15.44
CA TYR A 338 13.89 7.26 14.51
C TYR A 338 14.55 8.58 14.11
N GLU A 339 14.89 9.39 15.12
CA GLU A 339 15.49 10.71 14.90
C GLU A 339 16.82 10.62 14.15
N ALA A 340 17.61 9.57 14.41
CA ALA A 340 18.90 9.37 13.78
C ALA A 340 18.78 9.04 12.29
N PHE A 341 17.84 8.17 11.89
CA PHE A 341 17.66 7.90 10.45
C PHE A 341 16.94 9.07 9.77
N GLU A 342 16.06 9.80 10.46
CA GLU A 342 15.37 10.94 9.86
C GLU A 342 16.37 12.05 9.52
N GLN A 343 17.26 12.37 10.46
CA GLN A 343 18.39 13.26 10.23
C GLN A 343 19.26 12.77 9.06
N ARG A 344 19.59 11.47 9.02
CA ARG A 344 20.38 10.88 7.93
C ARG A 344 19.68 11.02 6.58
N PHE A 345 18.38 10.76 6.52
CA PHE A 345 17.58 10.86 5.30
C PHE A 345 17.60 12.29 4.76
N TRP A 346 17.20 13.28 5.57
CA TRP A 346 17.14 14.68 5.12
C TRP A 346 18.51 15.26 4.81
N SER A 347 19.54 14.95 5.60
CA SER A 347 20.92 15.37 5.32
C SER A 347 21.42 14.80 4.00
N THR A 348 21.18 13.51 3.75
CA THR A 348 21.60 12.86 2.50
C THR A 348 20.83 13.43 1.32
N LEU A 349 19.50 13.56 1.42
CA LEU A 349 18.67 14.14 0.36
C LEU A 349 19.13 15.56 0.04
N GLY A 350 19.24 16.43 1.04
CA GLY A 350 19.69 17.81 0.89
C GLY A 350 21.07 17.91 0.25
N THR A 351 22.03 17.08 0.68
CA THR A 351 23.37 17.04 0.08
C THR A 351 23.32 16.61 -1.39
N LYS A 352 22.56 15.56 -1.71
CA LYS A 352 22.48 15.01 -3.07
C LYS A 352 21.82 15.96 -4.07
N VAL A 353 20.86 16.77 -3.62
CA VAL A 353 20.15 17.72 -4.49
C VAL A 353 20.79 19.12 -4.53
N GLY A 354 21.92 19.32 -3.86
CA GLY A 354 22.64 20.61 -3.86
C GLY A 354 22.12 21.63 -2.85
N GLY A 355 21.37 21.18 -1.84
CA GLY A 355 20.74 21.99 -0.81
C GLY A 355 19.22 22.12 -1.01
N LEU A 356 18.48 22.26 0.09
CA LEU A 356 17.04 22.55 0.09
C LEU A 356 16.79 23.73 1.02
N SER A 357 16.01 24.71 0.58
CA SER A 357 15.55 25.78 1.47
C SER A 357 14.58 25.22 2.51
N GLU A 358 14.46 25.90 3.65
CA GLU A 358 13.51 25.53 4.70
C GLU A 358 12.07 25.48 4.17
N GLU A 359 11.66 26.49 3.38
CA GLU A 359 10.36 26.53 2.72
C GLU A 359 10.14 25.31 1.81
N THR A 360 11.15 24.91 1.04
CA THR A 360 11.08 23.72 0.18
C THR A 360 10.88 22.46 1.01
N VAL A 361 11.62 22.31 2.11
CA VAL A 361 11.48 21.16 3.01
C VAL A 361 10.07 21.12 3.63
N ILE A 362 9.52 22.27 4.03
CA ILE A 362 8.15 22.38 4.52
C ILE A 362 7.16 21.92 3.46
N SER A 363 7.28 22.40 2.22
CA SER A 363 6.41 21.99 1.11
C SER A 363 6.50 20.48 0.82
N ILE A 364 7.71 19.91 0.87
CA ILE A 364 7.91 18.46 0.70
C ILE A 364 7.22 17.67 1.82
N LYS A 365 7.32 18.12 3.08
CA LYS A 365 6.66 17.47 4.22
C LYS A 365 5.13 17.53 4.11
N LYS A 366 4.58 18.65 3.62
CA LYS A 366 3.15 18.78 3.32
C LYS A 366 2.72 17.90 2.14
N ALA A 367 3.53 17.81 1.09
CA ALA A 367 3.29 16.88 -0.02
C ALA A 367 3.29 15.43 0.45
N ARG A 368 4.13 15.07 1.43
CA ARG A 368 4.13 13.75 2.08
C ARG A 368 2.81 13.45 2.77
N ILE A 369 2.22 14.42 3.49
CA ILE A 369 0.91 14.27 4.13
C ILE A 369 -0.19 14.08 3.09
N LEU A 370 -0.19 14.88 2.02
CA LEU A 370 -1.11 14.71 0.89
C LEU A 370 -0.99 13.29 0.30
N GLY A 371 0.24 12.83 0.09
CA GLY A 371 0.53 11.47 -0.36
C GLY A 371 -0.10 10.38 0.50
N LEU A 372 0.01 10.51 1.83
CA LEU A 372 -0.59 9.57 2.78
C LEU A 372 -2.12 9.56 2.66
N LEU A 373 -2.75 10.74 2.63
CA LEU A 373 -4.20 10.90 2.51
C LEU A 373 -4.72 10.28 1.21
N LEU A 374 -4.05 10.51 0.08
CA LEU A 374 -4.45 9.94 -1.21
C LEU A 374 -4.30 8.42 -1.26
N SER A 375 -3.35 7.86 -0.52
CA SER A 375 -3.02 6.42 -0.54
C SER A 375 -3.78 5.60 0.49
N HIS A 376 -4.10 6.19 1.64
CA HIS A 376 -4.75 5.51 2.77
C HIS A 376 -6.08 6.13 3.19
N GLY A 377 -6.55 7.19 2.53
CA GLY A 377 -7.88 7.78 2.78
C GLY A 377 -8.98 7.22 1.89
N PHE A 378 -8.63 6.48 0.84
CA PHE A 378 -9.57 5.92 -0.14
C PHE A 378 -9.54 4.39 -0.15
N THR A 379 -10.63 3.79 -0.67
CA THR A 379 -10.59 2.42 -1.19
C THR A 379 -9.55 2.29 -2.32
N SER A 380 -9.16 1.06 -2.64
CA SER A 380 -8.11 0.79 -3.62
C SER A 380 -8.36 1.49 -4.97
N ARG A 381 -7.25 1.89 -5.61
CA ARG A 381 -7.22 2.63 -6.88
C ARG A 381 -6.74 1.75 -8.05
N LEU A 382 -6.70 0.43 -7.86
CA LEU A 382 -6.32 -0.49 -8.93
C LEU A 382 -7.29 -0.35 -10.10
N ALA A 383 -6.77 -0.39 -11.32
CA ALA A 383 -7.54 -0.08 -12.54
C ALA A 383 -8.72 -1.02 -12.81
N ASN A 384 -8.71 -2.22 -12.20
CA ASN A 384 -9.78 -3.21 -12.27
C ASN A 384 -10.75 -3.18 -11.08
N GLU A 385 -10.63 -2.19 -10.19
CA GLU A 385 -11.52 -1.99 -9.05
C GLU A 385 -12.55 -0.87 -9.28
N ALA A 386 -13.52 -0.77 -8.37
CA ALA A 386 -14.50 0.30 -8.40
C ALA A 386 -13.84 1.68 -8.21
N ALA A 387 -14.54 2.74 -8.63
CA ALA A 387 -14.06 4.10 -8.43
C ALA A 387 -13.72 4.33 -6.94
N PRO A 388 -12.56 4.93 -6.63
CA PRO A 388 -12.11 5.09 -5.27
C PRO A 388 -13.07 5.99 -4.49
N THR A 389 -13.48 5.53 -3.31
CA THR A 389 -14.33 6.30 -2.40
C THR A 389 -13.62 6.49 -1.06
N PRO A 390 -13.88 7.59 -0.32
CA PRO A 390 -13.34 7.76 1.02
C PRO A 390 -13.66 6.55 1.90
N LEU A 391 -12.69 6.12 2.70
CA LEU A 391 -12.86 4.97 3.57
C LEU A 391 -13.95 5.21 4.61
N LYS A 392 -14.67 4.13 4.93
CA LYS A 392 -15.70 4.10 5.97
C LYS A 392 -15.19 3.32 7.17
N ASP A 393 -15.89 3.44 8.30
CA ASP A 393 -15.60 2.62 9.48
C ASP A 393 -16.13 1.18 9.31
N ASP A 394 -15.52 0.44 8.38
CA ASP A 394 -15.75 -0.97 8.11
C ASP A 394 -14.44 -1.77 8.23
N ASP A 395 -14.49 -3.10 8.07
CA ASP A 395 -13.29 -3.95 8.22
C ASP A 395 -12.13 -3.54 7.29
N HIS A 396 -12.43 -3.08 6.08
CA HIS A 396 -11.44 -2.62 5.12
C HIS A 396 -10.86 -1.26 5.53
N GLY A 397 -11.72 -0.32 5.89
CA GLY A 397 -11.35 1.00 6.35
C GLY A 397 -10.61 1.00 7.68
N ARG A 398 -10.89 0.07 8.60
CA ARG A 398 -10.20 -0.03 9.89
C ARG A 398 -8.69 -0.19 9.74
N TYR A 399 -8.22 -1.07 8.86
CA TYR A 399 -6.77 -1.29 8.66
C TYR A 399 -6.08 -0.04 8.10
N HIS A 400 -6.66 0.58 7.06
CA HIS A 400 -6.11 1.81 6.46
C HIS A 400 -6.20 3.00 7.42
N THR A 401 -7.25 3.08 8.22
CA THR A 401 -7.42 4.11 9.25
C THR A 401 -6.31 4.02 10.31
N MET A 402 -5.76 2.84 10.60
CA MET A 402 -4.60 2.74 11.50
C MET A 402 -3.35 3.46 10.97
N TYR A 403 -3.16 3.54 9.63
CA TYR A 403 -2.09 4.34 9.04
C TYR A 403 -2.33 5.82 9.26
N LEU A 404 -3.55 6.28 9.01
CA LEU A 404 -3.92 7.69 9.23
C LEU A 404 -3.82 8.06 10.72
N ASP A 405 -4.33 7.22 11.62
CA ASP A 405 -4.25 7.44 13.07
C ASP A 405 -2.80 7.49 13.55
N GLY A 406 -1.95 6.57 13.09
CA GLY A 406 -0.53 6.56 13.45
C GLY A 406 0.20 7.82 12.98
N TYR A 407 0.01 8.23 11.73
CA TYR A 407 0.86 9.25 11.13
C TYR A 407 0.27 10.66 11.11
N LEU A 408 -1.03 10.83 11.37
CA LEU A 408 -1.68 12.14 11.40
C LEU A 408 -2.18 12.54 12.80
N VAL A 409 -2.47 11.58 13.68
CA VAL A 409 -3.15 11.85 14.96
C VAL A 409 -2.27 11.54 16.16
N ASN A 410 -1.68 10.35 16.22
CA ASN A 410 -0.94 9.87 17.40
C ASN A 410 0.32 10.72 17.64
N PRO A 411 0.44 11.44 18.78
CA PRO A 411 1.56 12.33 19.05
C PRO A 411 2.95 11.67 19.02
N SER A 412 3.02 10.37 19.32
CA SER A 412 4.29 9.62 19.37
C SER A 412 4.81 9.21 17.98
N THR A 413 3.95 9.20 16.97
CA THR A 413 4.26 8.69 15.63
C THR A 413 3.93 9.70 14.53
N LYS A 414 3.16 10.75 14.83
CA LYS A 414 2.70 11.75 13.86
C LYS A 414 3.86 12.30 13.03
N MET A 415 3.64 12.41 11.73
CA MET A 415 4.61 13.02 10.82
C MET A 415 4.74 14.51 11.13
N ASP A 416 5.94 15.04 10.92
CA ASP A 416 6.14 16.48 10.88
C ASP A 416 5.55 17.11 9.60
N GLY A 417 5.33 18.43 9.63
CA GLY A 417 4.63 19.18 8.58
C GLY A 417 3.13 19.41 8.83
N LEU A 418 2.58 18.94 9.96
CA LEU A 418 1.21 19.20 10.41
C LEU A 418 1.09 20.39 11.37
N SER A 419 2.20 20.90 11.90
CA SER A 419 2.25 22.14 12.66
C SER A 419 2.44 23.30 11.70
N ASP A 420 1.58 24.32 11.81
CA ASP A 420 1.93 25.64 11.28
C ASP A 420 3.20 26.09 12.03
N ALA A 421 4.21 26.55 11.31
CA ALA A 421 5.48 26.99 11.89
C ALA A 421 5.29 28.30 12.66
N HIS A 422 4.57 28.26 13.77
CA HIS A 422 4.41 29.31 14.77
C HIS A 422 3.95 28.65 16.08
N ASP A 423 4.88 27.99 16.76
CA ASP A 423 4.88 27.86 18.23
C ASP A 423 6.28 28.20 18.74
#